data_AF-A0A7K0ZBB6-F1
#
_entry.id   AF-A0A7K0ZBB6-F1
#
_cell.length_a   1.000
_cell.length_b   1.000
_cell.length_c   1.000
_cell.angle_alpha   90.00
_cell.angle_beta   90.00
_cell.angle_gamma   90.00
#
_symmetry.space_group_name_H-M   'P 1'
#
loop_
_entity.id
_entity.type
_entity.pdbx_description
1 polymer ?
#
loop_
_entity_poly.entity_id
_entity_poly.type
_entity_poly.pdbx_seq_one_letter_code
_entity_poly.pdbx_strand_id
1 'polypeptide(L)'
;MSTMPSRKVLSRISSLLGIAIGVAGVAFIVRTLTTKWSAVSEALSHMNASNLLLSVVLGLCAMTSIGSLWVSMLRARSNAVAYRQAMSWYFTGQLGKYVPGGIWPIVGRAELAVRNNVARTDAYATTG
;
A
#
# COMPACT_ATOMS: atom_id res chain seq x y z
N MET A 1 -43.02 -3.35 16.87
CA MET A 1 -42.06 -2.32 17.32
C MET A 1 -40.65 -2.85 17.10
N SER A 2 -40.07 -2.63 15.92
CA SER A 2 -38.74 -3.13 15.54
C SER A 2 -37.67 -2.24 16.16
N THR A 3 -36.98 -2.75 17.19
CA THR A 3 -35.86 -2.06 17.84
C THR A 3 -34.69 -1.98 16.87
N MET A 4 -34.39 -0.79 16.33
CA MET A 4 -33.19 -0.59 15.52
C MET A 4 -31.94 -0.88 16.38
N PRO A 5 -31.05 -1.80 15.95
CA PRO A 5 -29.86 -2.12 16.72
C PRO A 5 -28.93 -0.90 16.84
N SER A 6 -28.38 -0.68 18.03
CA SER A 6 -27.44 0.41 18.33
C SER A 6 -26.27 0.44 17.32
N ARG A 7 -25.84 1.64 16.88
CA ARG A 7 -24.71 1.84 15.95
C ARG A 7 -23.44 1.06 16.34
N LYS A 8 -23.21 0.85 17.65
CA LYS A 8 -22.09 0.06 18.18
C LYS A 8 -22.21 -1.44 17.85
N VAL A 9 -23.44 -1.98 17.82
CA VAL A 9 -23.72 -3.39 17.48
C VAL A 9 -23.55 -3.62 15.98
N LEU A 10 -24.07 -2.73 15.13
CA LEU A 10 -23.81 -2.79 13.68
C LEU A 10 -22.30 -2.76 13.36
N SER A 11 -21.56 -1.87 14.02
CA SER A 11 -20.11 -1.78 13.83
C SER A 11 -19.39 -3.07 14.24
N ARG A 12 -19.75 -3.69 15.38
CA ARG A 12 -19.16 -4.97 15.81
C ARG A 12 -19.50 -6.11 14.87
N ILE A 13 -20.74 -6.21 14.39
CA ILE A 13 -21.16 -7.24 13.43
C ILE A 13 -20.37 -7.08 12.12
N SER A 14 -20.25 -5.85 11.61
CA SER A 14 -19.46 -5.55 10.42
C SER A 14 -17.99 -5.90 10.60
N SER A 15 -17.38 -5.59 11.76
CA SER A 15 -16.01 -5.98 12.06
C SER A 15 -15.84 -7.50 12.14
N LEU A 16 -16.76 -8.21 12.77
CA LEU A 16 -16.72 -9.68 12.86
C LEU A 16 -16.89 -10.34 11.49
N LEU A 17 -17.80 -9.82 10.66
CA LEU A 17 -17.96 -10.26 9.27
C LEU A 17 -16.68 -10.00 8.47
N GLY A 18 -16.07 -8.82 8.60
CA GLY A 18 -14.81 -8.48 7.94
C GLY A 18 -13.67 -9.42 8.37
N ILE A 19 -13.56 -9.73 9.66
CA ILE A 19 -12.58 -10.68 10.18
C ILE A 19 -12.85 -12.08 9.64
N ALA A 20 -14.11 -12.54 9.67
CA ALA A 20 -14.47 -13.87 9.17
C ALA A 20 -14.15 -14.03 7.68
N ILE A 21 -14.49 -13.03 6.86
CA ILE A 21 -14.15 -12.99 5.44
C ILE A 21 -12.63 -12.96 5.25
N GLY A 22 -11.91 -12.16 6.03
CA GLY A 22 -10.45 -12.10 6.00
C GLY A 22 -9.81 -13.45 6.30
N VAL A 23 -10.23 -14.10 7.38
CA VAL A 23 -9.76 -15.44 7.78
C VAL A 23 -10.10 -16.47 6.72
N ALA A 24 -11.33 -16.46 6.18
CA ALA A 24 -11.73 -17.35 5.10
C ALA A 24 -10.87 -17.14 3.84
N GLY A 25 -10.57 -15.90 3.49
CA GLY A 25 -9.68 -15.55 2.39
C GLY A 25 -8.26 -16.08 2.60
N VAL A 26 -7.67 -15.88 3.77
CA VAL A 26 -6.34 -16.41 4.11
C VAL A 26 -6.35 -17.95 4.06
N ALA A 27 -7.35 -18.59 4.67
CA ALA A 27 -7.48 -20.04 4.65
C ALA A 27 -7.61 -20.58 3.22
N PHE A 28 -8.38 -19.90 2.37
CA PHE A 28 -8.51 -20.23 0.96
C PHE A 28 -7.19 -20.11 0.19
N ILE A 29 -6.44 -19.03 0.40
CA ILE A 29 -5.12 -18.82 -0.22
C ILE A 29 -4.15 -19.91 0.23
N VAL A 30 -4.03 -20.17 1.53
CA VAL A 30 -3.14 -21.20 2.08
C VAL A 30 -3.49 -22.57 1.53
N ARG A 31 -4.77 -22.94 1.56
CA ARG A 31 -5.24 -24.21 1.01
C ARG A 31 -4.88 -24.32 -0.47
N THR A 32 -5.16 -23.29 -1.26
CA THR A 32 -4.89 -23.27 -2.70
C THR A 32 -3.38 -23.42 -3.00
N LEU A 33 -2.54 -22.69 -2.27
CA LEU A 33 -1.08 -22.78 -2.41
C LEU A 33 -0.56 -24.17 -2.04
N THR A 34 -1.05 -24.77 -0.94
CA THR A 34 -0.63 -26.13 -0.56
C THR A 34 -1.09 -27.19 -1.56
N THR A 35 -2.32 -27.09 -2.06
CA THR A 35 -2.86 -28.08 -3.01
C THR A 35 -2.21 -27.95 -4.39
N LYS A 36 -1.89 -26.73 -4.83
CA LYS A 36 -1.26 -26.47 -6.14
C LYS A 36 0.25 -26.27 -6.06
N TRP A 37 0.88 -26.65 -4.96
CA TRP A 37 2.30 -26.40 -4.72
C TRP A 37 3.20 -26.99 -5.81
N SER A 38 2.88 -28.20 -6.28
CA SER A 38 3.60 -28.85 -7.39
C SER A 38 3.61 -27.98 -8.65
N ALA A 39 2.43 -27.55 -9.10
CA ALA A 39 2.28 -26.67 -10.26
C ALA A 39 2.98 -25.30 -10.08
N VAL A 40 2.96 -24.74 -8.86
CA VAL A 40 3.69 -23.51 -8.53
C VAL A 40 5.20 -23.73 -8.62
N SER A 41 5.72 -24.80 -7.98
CA SER A 41 7.15 -25.11 -7.98
C SER A 41 7.69 -25.42 -9.38
N GLU A 42 6.88 -26.06 -10.21
CA GLU A 42 7.21 -26.35 -11.61
C GLU A 42 7.20 -25.06 -12.46
N ALA A 43 6.22 -24.18 -12.28
CA ALA A 43 6.24 -22.87 -12.94
C ALA A 43 7.44 -22.01 -12.50
N LEU A 44 7.83 -22.09 -11.22
CA LEU A 44 9.03 -21.43 -10.70
C LEU A 44 10.32 -22.02 -11.28
N SER A 45 10.40 -23.35 -11.51
CA SER A 45 11.59 -24.00 -12.07
C SER A 45 11.80 -23.69 -13.55
N HIS A 46 10.72 -23.45 -14.29
CA HIS A 46 10.77 -23.01 -15.69
C HIS A 46 10.97 -21.49 -15.84
N MET A 47 10.93 -20.73 -14.75
CA MET A 47 11.13 -19.29 -14.81
C MET A 47 12.59 -18.95 -15.06
N ASN A 48 12.83 -18.18 -16.12
CA ASN A 48 14.15 -17.66 -16.40
C ASN A 48 14.54 -16.61 -15.35
N ALA A 49 15.61 -16.87 -14.60
CA ALA A 49 16.13 -15.97 -13.58
C ALA A 49 16.46 -14.56 -14.13
N SER A 50 16.87 -14.45 -15.40
CA SER A 50 17.13 -13.15 -16.02
C SER A 50 15.85 -12.34 -16.20
N ASN A 51 14.76 -12.98 -16.65
CA ASN A 51 13.46 -12.33 -16.80
C ASN A 51 12.87 -11.96 -15.44
N LEU A 52 13.07 -12.80 -14.41
CA LEU A 52 12.68 -12.49 -13.05
C LEU A 52 13.42 -11.26 -12.53
N LEU A 53 14.75 -11.23 -12.64
CA LEU A 53 15.57 -10.07 -12.26
C LEU A 53 15.17 -8.82 -13.04
N LEU A 54 14.97 -8.94 -14.36
CA LEU A 54 14.53 -7.84 -15.20
C LEU A 54 13.17 -7.31 -14.76
N SER A 55 12.21 -8.19 -14.43
CA SER A 55 10.89 -7.78 -13.95
C SER A 55 10.98 -7.03 -12.61
N VAL A 56 11.85 -7.47 -11.70
CA VAL A 56 12.10 -6.80 -10.42
C VAL A 56 12.72 -5.42 -10.65
N VAL A 57 13.75 -5.33 -11.51
CA VAL A 57 14.40 -4.07 -11.84
C VAL A 57 13.41 -3.11 -12.51
N LEU A 58 12.63 -3.57 -13.49
CA LEU A 58 11.61 -2.76 -14.15
C LEU A 58 10.53 -2.30 -13.16
N GLY A 59 10.09 -3.18 -12.25
CA GLY A 59 9.13 -2.84 -11.20
C GLY A 59 9.66 -1.78 -10.23
N LEU A 60 10.93 -1.90 -9.81
CA LEU A 60 11.60 -0.91 -8.97
C LEU A 60 11.80 0.42 -9.70
N CYS A 61 12.19 0.39 -10.98
CA CYS A 61 12.29 1.58 -11.82
C CYS A 61 10.92 2.26 -11.96
N ALA A 62 9.86 1.51 -12.23
CA ALA A 62 8.51 2.05 -12.32
C ALA A 62 8.05 2.69 -10.99
N MET A 63 8.24 2.00 -9.86
CA MET A 63 7.90 2.54 -8.54
C MET A 63 8.71 3.81 -8.23
N THR A 64 10.00 3.80 -8.56
CA THR A 64 10.88 4.96 -8.35
C THR A 64 10.43 6.12 -9.22
N SER A 65 10.11 5.90 -10.50
CA SER A 65 9.59 6.94 -11.40
C SER A 65 8.31 7.59 -10.88
N ILE A 66 7.37 6.79 -10.35
CA ILE A 66 6.15 7.32 -9.72
C ILE A 66 6.51 8.16 -8.48
N GLY A 67 7.43 7.68 -7.65
CA GLY A 67 7.95 8.43 -6.52
C GLY A 67 8.61 9.75 -6.95
N SER A 68 9.41 9.73 -8.01
CA SER A 68 10.11 10.89 -8.58
C SER A 68 9.14 11.99 -9.01
N LEU A 69 8.03 11.61 -9.65
CA LEU A 69 6.96 12.53 -10.03
C LEU A 69 6.37 13.22 -8.80
N TRP A 70 6.04 12.45 -7.77
CA TRP A 70 5.52 12.99 -6.53
C TRP A 70 6.51 13.95 -5.84
N VAL A 71 7.79 13.54 -5.73
CA VAL A 71 8.84 14.39 -5.13
C VAL A 71 9.01 15.68 -5.92
N SER A 72 8.90 15.64 -7.25
CA SER A 72 9.01 16.83 -8.11
C SER A 72 7.85 17.80 -7.86
N MET A 73 6.61 17.28 -7.76
CA MET A 73 5.43 18.08 -7.40
C MET A 73 5.56 18.69 -6.01
N LEU A 74 6.10 17.93 -5.05
CA LEU A 74 6.33 18.41 -3.69
C LEU A 74 7.36 19.54 -3.63
N ARG A 75 8.50 19.37 -4.32
CA ARG A 75 9.57 20.38 -4.38
C ARG A 75 9.17 21.63 -5.13
N ALA A 76 8.29 21.54 -6.13
CA ALA A 76 7.74 22.71 -6.81
C ALA A 76 6.91 23.60 -5.88
N ARG A 77 6.36 23.03 -4.80
CA ARG A 77 5.58 23.77 -3.78
C ARG A 77 6.37 24.09 -2.51
N SER A 78 7.38 23.29 -2.19
CA SER A 78 8.18 23.42 -0.97
C SER A 78 9.67 23.52 -1.30
N ASN A 79 10.25 24.69 -1.03
CA ASN A 79 11.63 25.05 -1.42
C ASN A 79 12.74 24.39 -0.57
N ALA A 80 12.42 23.51 0.40
CA ALA A 80 13.39 23.03 1.40
C ALA A 80 13.57 21.51 1.48
N VAL A 81 12.94 20.70 0.62
CA VAL A 81 12.94 19.24 0.78
C VAL A 81 14.01 18.55 -0.07
N ALA A 82 14.88 17.77 0.59
CA ALA A 82 15.86 16.92 -0.08
C ALA A 82 15.18 15.75 -0.80
N TYR A 83 15.59 15.48 -2.04
CA TYR A 83 14.98 14.45 -2.90
C TYR A 83 14.94 13.05 -2.25
N ARG A 84 16.06 12.63 -1.66
CA ARG A 84 16.19 11.33 -0.99
C ARG A 84 15.24 11.19 0.20
N GLN A 85 15.01 12.28 0.93
CA GLN A 85 14.12 12.29 2.09
C GLN A 85 12.66 12.14 1.64
N ALA A 86 12.24 12.90 0.64
CA ALA A 86 10.89 12.77 0.08
C ALA A 86 10.66 11.37 -0.55
N MET A 87 11.65 10.82 -1.25
CA MET A 87 11.55 9.46 -1.79
C MET A 87 11.34 8.41 -0.68
N SER A 88 12.00 8.58 0.48
CA SER A 88 11.76 7.70 1.63
C SER A 88 10.32 7.76 2.13
N TRP A 89 9.71 8.95 2.19
CA TRP A 89 8.31 9.12 2.59
C TRP A 89 7.35 8.46 1.60
N TYR A 90 7.65 8.54 0.31
CA TYR A 90 6.88 7.84 -0.72
C TYR A 90 6.89 6.32 -0.50
N PHE A 91 8.06 5.70 -0.35
CA PHE A 91 8.16 4.26 -0.14
C PHE A 91 7.55 3.82 1.21
N THR A 92 7.70 4.60 2.28
CA THR A 92 7.03 4.31 3.55
C THR A 92 5.51 4.42 3.41
N GLY A 93 5.00 5.41 2.68
CA GLY A 93 3.58 5.51 2.35
C GLY A 93 3.06 4.27 1.60
N GLN A 94 3.86 3.70 0.68
CA GLN A 94 3.45 2.50 -0.06
C GLN A 94 3.20 1.28 0.82
N LEU A 95 3.75 1.21 2.04
CA LEU A 95 3.42 0.15 3.00
C LEU A 95 1.97 0.27 3.50
N GLY A 96 1.41 1.48 3.49
CA GLY A 96 0.02 1.74 3.84
C GLY A 96 -0.98 1.01 2.94
N LYS A 97 -0.61 0.61 1.71
CA LYS A 97 -1.54 -0.06 0.78
C LYS A 97 -1.94 -1.46 1.25
N TYR A 98 -1.16 -2.02 2.17
CA TYR A 98 -1.42 -3.32 2.79
C TYR A 98 -2.26 -3.19 4.07
N VAL A 99 -2.55 -1.97 4.51
CA VAL A 99 -3.41 -1.71 5.66
C VAL A 99 -4.86 -1.54 5.18
N PRO A 100 -5.84 -2.19 5.83
CA PRO A 100 -7.25 -2.04 5.45
C PRO A 100 -7.71 -0.58 5.56
N GLY A 101 -8.40 -0.10 4.52
CA GLY A 101 -8.97 1.26 4.45
C GLY A 101 -8.46 2.14 3.31
N GLY A 102 -7.45 1.73 2.52
CA GLY A 102 -7.05 2.35 1.24
C GLY A 102 -6.46 3.77 1.28
N ILE A 103 -6.69 4.52 2.36
CA ILE A 103 -6.24 5.90 2.54
C ILE A 103 -4.81 6.02 3.08
N TRP A 104 -4.28 4.94 3.67
CA TRP A 104 -3.01 4.94 4.37
C TRP A 104 -1.78 5.29 3.51
N PRO A 105 -1.72 4.97 2.20
CA PRO A 105 -0.64 5.46 1.35
C PRO A 105 -0.58 6.97 1.23
N ILE A 106 -1.76 7.61 1.20
CA ILE A 106 -1.91 9.06 1.08
C ILE A 106 -1.51 9.71 2.40
N VAL A 107 -2.15 9.27 3.50
CA VAL A 107 -1.88 9.79 4.84
C VAL A 107 -0.43 9.55 5.26
N GLY A 108 0.12 8.37 5.00
CA GLY A 108 1.47 8.00 5.40
C GLY A 108 2.54 8.92 4.82
N ARG A 109 2.54 9.13 3.50
CA ARG A 109 3.53 10.02 2.86
C ARG A 109 3.29 11.51 3.18
N ALA A 110 2.03 11.95 3.26
CA ALA A 110 1.69 13.33 3.60
C ALA A 110 2.07 13.69 5.03
N GLU A 111 1.76 12.83 6.01
CA GLU A 111 2.09 13.08 7.42
C GLU A 111 3.59 13.01 7.69
N LEU A 112 4.32 12.15 6.97
CA LEU A 112 5.79 12.16 7.01
C LEU A 112 6.36 13.48 6.46
N ALA A 113 5.78 14.04 5.40
CA ALA A 113 6.19 15.35 4.89
C ALA A 113 5.86 16.49 5.89
N VAL A 114 4.68 16.47 6.50
CA VAL A 114 4.27 17.47 7.51
C VAL A 114 5.20 17.45 8.73
N ARG A 115 5.56 16.25 9.23
CA ARG A 115 6.51 16.09 10.34
C ARG A 115 7.91 16.62 10.04
N ASN A 116 8.23 16.84 8.77
CA ASN A 116 9.50 17.38 8.30
C ASN A 116 9.36 18.81 7.74
N ASN A 117 8.44 19.61 8.32
CA ASN A 117 8.25 21.04 8.05
C ASN A 117 7.68 21.39 6.66
N VAL A 118 7.06 20.44 5.95
CA VAL A 118 6.26 20.78 4.77
C VAL A 118 4.88 21.26 5.21
N ALA A 119 4.40 22.36 4.64
CA ALA A 119 3.06 22.87 4.92
C ALA A 119 1.99 21.80 4.60
N ARG A 120 1.02 21.62 5.50
CA ARG A 120 0.01 20.56 5.38
C ARG A 120 -0.82 20.68 4.10
N THR A 121 -1.11 21.90 3.65
CA THR A 121 -1.79 22.16 2.38
C THR A 121 -1.00 21.61 1.18
N ASP A 122 0.31 21.81 1.15
CA ASP A 122 1.16 21.35 0.05
C ASP A 122 1.41 19.83 0.10
N ALA A 123 1.56 19.29 1.32
CA ALA A 123 1.74 17.86 1.53
C ALA A 123 0.54 17.03 1.07
N TYR A 124 -0.69 17.48 1.33
CA TYR A 124 -1.90 16.76 0.89
C TYR A 124 -2.26 17.06 -0.57
N ALA A 125 -2.11 18.30 -1.05
CA ALA A 125 -2.43 18.67 -2.42
C ALA A 125 -1.58 17.94 -3.48
N THR A 126 -0.41 17.44 -3.10
CA THR A 126 0.48 16.68 -3.98
C THR A 126 0.20 15.17 -3.98
N THR A 127 -0.76 14.71 -3.18
CA THR A 127 -1.04 13.26 -3.02
C THR A 127 -2.32 12.76 -3.69
N GLY A 128 -3.13 13.68 -4.23
CA GLY A 128 -4.35 13.40 -5.00
C GLY A 128 -4.10 13.28 -6.50
#